data_AF-A0A929D0M2-F1
#
_entry.id   AF-A0A929D0M2-F1
#
_cell.length_a   1.000
_cell.length_b   1.000
_cell.length_c   1.000
_cell.angle_alpha   90.00
_cell.angle_beta   90.00
_cell.angle_gamma   90.00
#
_symmetry.space_group_name_H-M   'P 1'
#
loop_
_entity.id
_entity.type
_entity.pdbx_description
1 polymer ?
#
loop_
_entity_poly.entity_id
_entity_poly.type
_entity_poly.pdbx_seq_one_letter_code
_entity_poly.pdbx_strand_id
1 'polypeptide(L)'
;MGRLISLKEFLNEYGESMAEKVTQELTVVHDPITEKEKDISEIIETIIKKPFPSQGEIIKACYKSLISGNKAVYTVCEMGTGKTLMAIATALVLYKLKGIRRVLVICPPHLVPKWIQEIKDSLSGVGAYNFNGKNVIRQLEKLRRQPTPSRLEFYVIGRERAKTGFLWRPAVVTRHRKHFCPKCGQELLDRDGYPMPVFETNTQGRYKKRHACKNMISKWKYNPDTGEHKKIRAICGEQLWQPDNTRKNYRKAIPARFIKAKMKKFFDLLVVDEVHQFKNESGQGYA
;
A
#
# COMPACT_ATOMS: atom_id res chain seq x y z
N MET A 1 42.51 19.07 9.11
CA MET A 1 42.61 17.95 8.15
C MET A 1 41.77 16.81 8.67
N GLY A 2 40.57 16.58 8.10
CA GLY A 2 39.76 15.41 8.46
C GLY A 2 40.37 14.17 7.83
N ARG A 3 40.74 13.18 8.65
CA ARG A 3 41.24 11.89 8.17
C ARG A 3 40.07 11.21 7.45
N LEU A 4 40.14 11.09 6.13
CA LEU A 4 39.21 10.29 5.33
C LEU A 4 39.51 8.82 5.63
N ILE A 5 38.85 8.28 6.65
CA ILE A 5 38.91 6.85 6.98
C ILE A 5 38.08 6.11 5.93
N SER A 6 38.65 5.07 5.33
CA SER A 6 37.91 4.23 4.41
C SER A 6 36.83 3.43 5.16
N LEU A 7 35.69 3.15 4.52
CA LEU A 7 34.63 2.36 5.14
C LEU A 7 35.14 1.00 5.68
N LYS A 8 36.13 0.42 5.00
CA LYS A 8 36.76 -0.85 5.39
C LYS A 8 37.56 -0.71 6.69
N GLU A 9 38.37 0.33 6.83
CA GLU A 9 39.13 0.59 8.06
C GLU A 9 38.19 0.92 9.21
N PHE A 10 37.15 1.72 8.97
CA PHE A 10 36.14 2.02 9.98
C PHE A 10 35.40 0.76 10.46
N LEU A 11 34.99 -0.12 9.54
CA LEU A 11 34.33 -1.37 9.91
C LEU A 11 35.27 -2.35 10.63
N ASN A 12 36.56 -2.36 10.31
CA ASN A 12 37.52 -3.18 11.03
C ASN A 12 37.81 -2.64 12.44
N GLU A 13 37.89 -1.32 12.59
CA GLU A 13 38.29 -0.68 13.84
C GLU A 13 37.12 -0.55 14.84
N TYR A 14 35.90 -0.34 14.34
CA TYR A 14 34.70 -0.14 15.17
C TYR A 14 33.65 -1.25 15.03
N GLY A 15 33.91 -2.27 14.20
CA GLY A 15 32.93 -3.32 13.89
C GLY A 15 32.47 -4.12 15.10
N GLU A 16 33.38 -4.51 15.99
CA GLU A 16 33.03 -5.23 17.22
C GLU A 16 32.18 -4.38 18.15
N SER A 17 32.57 -3.13 18.41
CA SER A 17 31.80 -2.21 19.23
C SER A 17 30.41 -1.91 18.65
N MET A 18 30.31 -1.78 17.32
CA MET A 18 29.02 -1.64 16.64
C MET A 18 28.19 -2.92 16.74
N ALA A 19 28.78 -4.10 16.56
CA ALA A 19 28.08 -5.37 16.65
C ALA A 19 27.58 -5.65 18.07
N GLU A 20 28.38 -5.37 19.10
CA GLU A 20 27.99 -5.45 20.50
C GLU A 20 26.84 -4.49 20.81
N LYS A 21 26.95 -3.23 20.37
CA LYS A 21 25.90 -2.24 20.59
C LYS A 21 24.61 -2.58 19.85
N VAL A 22 24.71 -3.11 18.63
CA VAL A 22 23.58 -3.66 17.87
C VAL A 22 22.96 -4.84 18.62
N THR A 23 23.75 -5.73 19.22
CA THR A 23 23.25 -6.88 19.99
C THR A 23 22.60 -6.46 21.32
N GLN A 24 23.10 -5.40 21.95
CA GLN A 24 22.53 -4.84 23.18
C GLN A 24 21.26 -4.02 22.92
N GLU A 25 21.19 -3.29 21.81
CA GLU A 25 20.04 -2.44 21.46
C GLU A 25 18.95 -3.21 20.70
N LEU A 26 19.29 -4.27 19.95
CA LEU A 26 18.31 -5.10 19.25
C LEU A 26 18.00 -6.36 20.05
N THR A 27 16.75 -6.49 20.49
CA THR A 27 16.22 -7.76 20.97
C THR A 27 16.15 -8.78 19.83
N VAL A 28 17.01 -9.80 19.91
CA VAL A 28 17.01 -10.93 18.96
C VAL A 28 15.69 -11.69 19.09
N VAL A 29 14.90 -11.71 18.02
CA VAL A 29 13.57 -12.35 18.00
C VAL A 29 13.64 -13.85 17.74
N HIS A 30 14.69 -14.30 17.04
CA HIS A 30 14.92 -15.71 16.75
C HIS A 30 16.41 -16.00 16.77
N ASP A 31 16.79 -17.02 17.52
CA ASP A 31 18.14 -17.57 17.51
C ASP A 31 18.09 -19.06 17.07
N PRO A 32 18.54 -19.37 15.84
CA PRO A 32 18.58 -20.75 15.32
C PRO A 32 19.43 -21.73 16.14
N ILE A 33 20.39 -21.22 16.92
CA ILE A 33 21.32 -22.05 17.69
C ILE A 33 20.65 -22.55 18.97
N THR A 34 19.84 -21.71 19.61
CA THR A 34 19.22 -21.99 20.90
C THR A 34 17.78 -22.51 20.79
N GLU A 35 17.08 -22.24 19.68
CA GLU A 35 15.64 -22.51 19.56
C GLU A 35 15.31 -23.60 18.53
N LYS A 36 15.08 -24.84 18.98
CA LYS A 36 14.64 -25.96 18.13
C LYS A 36 13.12 -26.07 18.10
N GLU A 37 12.48 -25.31 17.23
CA GLU A 37 11.03 -25.32 17.04
C GLU A 37 10.60 -26.49 16.15
N LYS A 38 10.32 -27.64 16.77
CA LYS A 38 9.92 -28.85 16.06
C LYS A 38 8.60 -28.66 15.30
N ASP A 39 7.57 -28.09 15.94
CA ASP A 39 6.24 -27.90 15.33
C ASP A 39 6.30 -27.08 14.03
N ILE A 40 7.10 -26.01 14.00
CA ILE A 40 7.24 -25.17 12.80
C ILE A 40 8.04 -25.90 11.73
N SER A 41 9.10 -26.62 12.12
CA SER A 41 9.90 -27.44 11.21
C SER A 41 9.04 -28.51 10.52
N GLU A 42 8.19 -29.22 11.28
CA GLU A 42 7.26 -30.21 10.75
C GLU A 42 6.28 -29.59 9.74
N ILE A 43 5.75 -28.40 10.01
CA ILE A 43 4.88 -27.69 9.06
C ILE A 43 5.65 -27.33 7.78
N ILE A 44 6.88 -26.83 7.90
CA ILE A 44 7.72 -26.47 6.75
C ILE A 44 8.00 -27.70 5.88
N GLU A 45 8.19 -28.87 6.48
CA GLU A 45 8.41 -30.13 5.74
C GLU A 45 7.20 -30.57 4.91
N THR A 46 5.98 -30.12 5.25
CA THR A 46 4.76 -30.41 4.46
C THR A 46 4.67 -29.60 3.16
N ILE A 47 5.52 -28.59 2.97
CA ILE A 47 5.52 -27.75 1.76
C ILE A 47 6.08 -28.56 0.60
N ILE A 48 5.35 -28.58 -0.53
CA ILE A 48 5.71 -29.35 -1.73
C ILE A 48 7.07 -28.89 -2.25
N LYS A 49 7.23 -27.57 -2.41
CA LYS A 49 8.51 -26.94 -2.77
C LYS A 49 9.31 -26.68 -1.50
N LYS A 50 10.07 -27.69 -1.07
CA LYS A 50 10.83 -27.65 0.20
C LYS A 50 11.76 -26.43 0.28
N PRO A 51 11.59 -25.56 1.28
CA PRO A 51 12.53 -24.47 1.53
C PRO A 51 13.92 -25.01 1.91
N PHE A 52 14.96 -24.28 1.53
CA PHE A 52 16.31 -24.56 2.02
C PHE A 52 16.40 -24.31 3.54
N PRO A 53 17.36 -24.93 4.25
CA PRO A 53 17.51 -24.75 5.70
C PRO A 53 17.56 -23.27 6.14
N SER A 54 18.35 -22.45 5.43
CA SER A 54 18.44 -21.01 5.70
C SER A 54 17.11 -20.26 5.50
N GLN A 55 16.32 -20.67 4.51
CA GLN A 55 14.96 -20.13 4.30
C GLN A 55 14.03 -20.56 5.45
N GLY A 56 14.19 -21.78 5.95
CA GLY A 56 13.47 -22.31 7.11
C GLY A 56 13.64 -21.44 8.36
N GLU A 57 14.87 -21.06 8.68
CA GLU A 57 15.16 -20.18 9.81
C GLU A 57 14.55 -18.77 9.62
N ILE A 58 14.58 -18.24 8.38
CA ILE A 58 13.91 -16.96 8.07
C ILE A 58 12.39 -17.07 8.27
N ILE A 59 11.78 -18.19 7.86
CA ILE A 59 10.34 -18.44 8.04
C ILE A 59 9.98 -18.48 9.53
N LYS A 60 10.77 -19.17 10.35
CA LYS A 60 10.61 -19.21 11.82
C LYS A 60 10.72 -17.81 12.42
N ALA A 61 11.75 -17.05 12.04
CA ALA A 61 11.93 -15.66 12.48
C ALA A 61 10.74 -14.77 12.11
N CYS A 62 10.22 -14.91 10.89
CA CYS A 62 9.06 -14.14 10.44
C CYS A 62 7.80 -14.49 11.25
N TYR A 63 7.57 -15.78 11.51
CA TYR A 63 6.48 -16.24 12.35
C TYR A 63 6.59 -15.68 13.76
N LYS A 64 7.73 -15.89 14.44
CA LYS A 64 7.97 -15.40 15.81
C LYS A 64 7.72 -13.91 15.93
N SER A 65 8.32 -13.14 15.02
CA SER A 65 8.19 -11.69 15.06
C SER A 65 6.71 -11.25 14.98
N LEU A 66 5.93 -11.86 14.10
CA LEU A 66 4.50 -11.56 13.97
C LEU A 66 3.69 -11.97 15.21
N ILE A 67 4.00 -13.10 15.85
CA ILE A 67 3.26 -13.56 17.04
C ILE A 67 3.68 -12.83 18.31
N SER A 68 4.90 -12.27 18.37
CA SER A 68 5.40 -11.46 19.48
C SER A 68 4.80 -10.04 19.52
N GLY A 69 3.85 -9.74 18.61
CA GLY A 69 3.12 -8.47 18.59
C GLY A 69 3.69 -7.42 17.63
N ASN A 70 4.74 -7.74 16.86
CA ASN A 70 5.23 -6.83 15.83
C ASN A 70 4.18 -6.67 14.73
N LYS A 71 3.89 -5.42 14.36
CA LYS A 71 2.88 -5.09 13.35
C LYS A 71 3.29 -5.49 11.93
N ALA A 72 4.60 -5.64 11.68
CA ALA A 72 5.16 -5.95 10.37
C ALA A 72 6.54 -6.59 10.52
N VAL A 73 6.93 -7.35 9.50
CA VAL A 73 8.26 -7.95 9.35
C VAL A 73 8.80 -7.58 7.97
N TYR A 74 10.08 -7.22 7.90
CA TYR A 74 10.77 -6.94 6.65
C TYR A 74 11.76 -8.06 6.34
N THR A 75 11.49 -8.83 5.29
CA THR A 75 12.41 -9.86 4.79
C THR A 75 13.29 -9.27 3.69
N VAL A 76 14.48 -8.79 4.07
CA VAL A 76 15.45 -8.17 3.15
C VAL A 76 16.46 -9.22 2.71
N CYS A 77 16.35 -9.67 1.46
CA CYS A 77 17.24 -10.68 0.88
C CYS A 77 17.56 -10.35 -0.57
N GLU A 78 18.68 -10.85 -1.09
CA GLU A 78 19.05 -10.73 -2.50
C GLU A 78 17.99 -11.32 -3.45
N MET A 79 18.00 -10.89 -4.71
CA MET A 79 17.11 -11.43 -5.74
C MET A 79 17.42 -12.92 -5.98
N GLY A 80 16.39 -13.75 -6.19
CA GLY A 80 16.57 -15.20 -6.41
C GLY A 80 16.66 -16.06 -5.15
N THR A 81 16.77 -15.47 -3.96
CA THR A 81 16.84 -16.21 -2.68
C THR A 81 15.56 -16.91 -2.24
N GLY A 82 14.45 -16.81 -3.00
CA GLY A 82 13.19 -17.49 -2.66
C GLY A 82 12.26 -16.73 -1.71
N LYS A 83 12.33 -15.39 -1.65
CA LYS A 83 11.46 -14.54 -0.82
C LYS A 83 9.96 -14.86 -0.95
N THR A 84 9.50 -15.14 -2.17
CA THR A 84 8.12 -15.53 -2.45
C THR A 84 7.75 -16.83 -1.72
N LEU A 85 8.59 -17.85 -1.80
CA LEU A 85 8.40 -19.13 -1.10
C LEU A 85 8.40 -18.92 0.42
N MET A 86 9.32 -18.11 0.96
CA MET A 86 9.36 -17.80 2.39
C MET A 86 8.08 -17.12 2.88
N ALA A 87 7.53 -16.19 2.09
CA ALA A 87 6.27 -15.52 2.43
C ALA A 87 5.07 -16.48 2.40
N ILE A 88 5.01 -17.37 1.40
CA ILE A 88 3.98 -18.40 1.29
C ILE A 88 4.07 -19.38 2.47
N ALA A 89 5.28 -19.83 2.81
CA ALA A 89 5.54 -20.72 3.93
C ALA A 89 5.18 -20.08 5.27
N THR A 90 5.54 -18.82 5.49
CA THR A 90 5.17 -18.07 6.71
C THR A 90 3.65 -18.00 6.86
N ALA A 91 2.91 -17.76 5.77
CA ALA A 91 1.45 -17.78 5.79
C ALA A 91 0.87 -19.16 6.13
N LEU A 92 1.49 -20.24 5.64
CA LEU A 92 1.10 -21.62 6.00
C LEU A 92 1.31 -21.88 7.50
N VAL A 93 2.46 -21.50 8.05
CA VAL A 93 2.76 -21.68 9.48
C VAL A 93 1.75 -20.91 10.33
N LEU A 94 1.46 -19.65 10.00
CA LEU A 94 0.42 -18.87 10.66
C LEU A 94 -0.98 -19.51 10.51
N TYR A 95 -1.29 -20.13 9.37
CA TYR A 95 -2.56 -20.82 9.19
C TYR A 95 -2.68 -22.02 10.13
N LYS A 96 -1.64 -22.85 10.18
CA LYS A 96 -1.62 -24.07 11.02
C LYS A 96 -1.62 -23.77 12.51
N LEU A 97 -0.90 -22.73 12.94
CA LEU A 97 -0.71 -22.43 14.37
C LEU A 97 -1.62 -21.32 14.91
N LYS A 98 -2.05 -20.37 14.08
CA LYS A 98 -2.89 -19.23 14.47
C LYS A 98 -4.23 -19.15 13.75
N GLY A 99 -4.50 -20.07 12.81
CA GLY A 99 -5.79 -20.19 12.16
C GLY A 99 -6.12 -19.09 11.14
N ILE A 100 -5.13 -18.33 10.65
CA ILE A 100 -5.36 -17.30 9.63
C ILE A 100 -5.94 -17.90 8.35
N ARG A 101 -6.87 -17.23 7.69
CA ARG A 101 -7.61 -17.80 6.55
C ARG A 101 -7.41 -17.04 5.26
N ARG A 102 -7.20 -15.72 5.34
CA ARG A 102 -7.14 -14.85 4.16
C ARG A 102 -5.86 -14.03 4.14
N VAL A 103 -5.08 -14.24 3.09
CA VAL A 103 -3.83 -13.52 2.81
C VAL A 103 -4.02 -12.61 1.61
N LEU A 104 -3.73 -11.32 1.76
CA LEU A 104 -3.67 -10.37 0.65
C LEU A 104 -2.22 -10.21 0.20
N VAL A 105 -1.95 -10.43 -1.08
CA VAL A 105 -0.62 -10.24 -1.67
C VAL A 105 -0.66 -9.03 -2.61
N ILE A 106 0.22 -8.07 -2.40
CA ILE A 106 0.44 -6.94 -3.31
C ILE A 106 1.82 -7.08 -3.93
N CYS A 107 1.88 -7.15 -5.26
CA CYS A 107 3.13 -7.32 -6.01
C CYS A 107 3.18 -6.49 -7.30
N PRO A 108 4.32 -6.40 -8.00
CA PRO A 108 4.38 -5.82 -9.34
C PRO A 108 3.33 -6.47 -10.29
N PRO A 109 2.63 -5.70 -11.16
CA PRO A 109 1.46 -6.21 -11.88
C PRO A 109 1.73 -7.42 -12.78
N HIS A 110 2.93 -7.48 -13.37
CA HIS A 110 3.37 -8.57 -14.24
C HIS A 110 3.76 -9.84 -13.45
N LEU A 111 3.96 -9.74 -12.14
CA LEU A 111 4.26 -10.89 -11.27
C LEU A 111 3.02 -11.55 -10.68
N VAL A 112 1.83 -10.96 -10.82
CA VAL A 112 0.57 -11.54 -10.30
C VAL A 112 0.36 -12.99 -10.76
N PRO A 113 0.51 -13.33 -12.06
CA PRO A 113 0.37 -14.72 -12.50
C PRO A 113 1.44 -15.64 -11.89
N LYS A 114 2.69 -15.17 -11.78
CA LYS A 114 3.80 -15.93 -11.19
C LYS A 114 3.56 -16.23 -9.71
N TRP A 115 3.08 -15.25 -8.94
CA TRP A 115 2.71 -15.44 -7.53
C TRP A 115 1.63 -16.51 -7.37
N ILE A 116 0.58 -16.47 -8.20
CA ILE A 116 -0.50 -17.47 -8.16
C ILE A 116 0.03 -18.87 -8.48
N GLN A 117 0.91 -18.98 -9.48
CA GLN A 117 1.55 -20.23 -9.85
C GLN A 117 2.42 -20.77 -8.70
N GLU A 118 3.30 -19.93 -8.14
CA GLU A 118 4.17 -20.31 -7.03
C GLU A 118 3.39 -20.78 -5.80
N ILE A 119 2.25 -20.15 -5.47
CA ILE A 119 1.36 -20.60 -4.37
C ILE A 119 0.84 -22.02 -4.63
N LYS A 120 0.37 -22.28 -5.86
CA LYS A 120 -0.18 -23.59 -6.23
C LYS A 120 0.89 -24.68 -6.30
N ASP A 121 2.09 -24.33 -6.74
CA ASP A 121 3.22 -25.25 -6.83
C ASP A 121 3.81 -25.55 -5.43
N SER A 122 3.69 -24.62 -4.49
CA SER A 122 4.24 -24.77 -3.14
C SER A 122 3.29 -25.48 -2.17
N LEU A 123 1.98 -25.28 -2.29
CA LEU A 123 0.99 -25.73 -1.31
C LEU A 123 -0.20 -26.47 -1.94
N SER A 124 -0.62 -27.57 -1.33
CA SER A 124 -1.86 -28.28 -1.67
C SER A 124 -3.05 -27.78 -0.84
N GLY A 125 -4.27 -27.89 -1.38
CA GLY A 125 -5.50 -27.57 -0.65
C GLY A 125 -5.75 -26.08 -0.39
N VAL A 126 -4.95 -25.17 -0.95
CA VAL A 126 -5.10 -23.72 -0.79
C VAL A 126 -5.88 -23.06 -1.93
N GLY A 127 -6.47 -21.89 -1.67
CA GLY A 127 -7.04 -21.02 -2.71
C GLY A 127 -6.05 -19.96 -3.17
N ALA A 128 -5.98 -19.69 -4.47
CA ALA A 128 -5.18 -18.59 -5.02
C ALA A 128 -5.97 -17.85 -6.11
N TYR A 129 -6.27 -16.57 -5.89
CA TYR A 129 -7.20 -15.79 -6.70
C TYR A 129 -6.55 -14.54 -7.29
N ASN A 130 -6.80 -14.29 -8.58
CA ASN A 130 -6.30 -13.11 -9.29
C ASN A 130 -7.25 -11.91 -9.13
N PHE A 131 -6.80 -10.90 -8.40
CA PHE A 131 -7.53 -9.65 -8.14
C PHE A 131 -7.01 -8.48 -8.99
N ASN A 132 -6.17 -8.75 -9.99
CA ASN A 132 -5.61 -7.71 -10.88
C ASN A 132 -6.56 -7.30 -12.02
N GLY A 133 -7.70 -7.98 -12.16
CA GLY A 133 -8.70 -7.78 -13.22
C GLY A 133 -9.52 -6.48 -13.10
N LYS A 134 -10.25 -6.15 -14.18
CA LYS A 134 -11.07 -4.92 -14.28
C LYS A 134 -12.23 -4.87 -13.25
N ASN A 135 -12.73 -6.04 -12.83
CA ASN A 135 -13.89 -6.18 -11.94
C ASN A 135 -13.54 -6.39 -10.46
N VAL A 136 -12.32 -6.03 -10.04
CA VAL A 136 -11.83 -6.28 -8.68
C VAL A 136 -12.75 -5.74 -7.58
N ILE A 137 -13.39 -4.58 -7.76
CA ILE A 137 -14.31 -4.02 -6.77
C ILE A 137 -15.56 -4.89 -6.60
N ARG A 138 -16.13 -5.38 -7.70
CA ARG A 138 -17.28 -6.31 -7.66
C ARG A 138 -16.88 -7.64 -7.02
N GLN A 139 -15.66 -8.12 -7.28
CA GLN A 139 -15.11 -9.31 -6.62
C GLN A 139 -14.94 -9.10 -5.12
N LEU A 140 -14.38 -7.97 -4.69
CA LEU A 140 -14.25 -7.60 -3.28
C LEU A 140 -15.61 -7.45 -2.60
N GLU A 141 -16.60 -6.86 -3.26
CA GLU A 141 -17.97 -6.76 -2.75
C GLU A 141 -18.63 -8.12 -2.54
N LYS A 142 -18.46 -9.05 -3.49
CA LYS A 142 -18.93 -10.43 -3.36
C LYS A 142 -18.19 -11.15 -2.23
N LEU A 143 -16.86 -11.09 -2.23
CA LEU A 143 -16.00 -11.73 -1.24
C LEU A 143 -16.32 -11.26 0.18
N ARG A 144 -16.57 -9.97 0.38
CA ARG A 144 -16.95 -9.42 1.69
C ARG A 144 -18.22 -10.05 2.28
N ARG A 145 -19.12 -10.55 1.43
CA ARG A 145 -20.37 -11.21 1.86
C ARG A 145 -20.20 -12.71 2.11
N GLN A 146 -19.05 -13.28 1.75
CA GLN A 146 -18.78 -14.70 1.93
C GLN A 146 -18.30 -14.99 3.36
N PRO A 147 -18.66 -16.15 3.93
CA PRO A 147 -18.16 -16.58 5.22
C PRO A 147 -16.64 -16.80 5.17
N THR A 148 -16.02 -16.84 6.33
CA THR A 148 -14.60 -17.18 6.47
C THR A 148 -14.32 -18.57 5.88
N PRO A 149 -13.35 -18.71 4.96
CA PRO A 149 -13.12 -19.98 4.28
C PRO A 149 -12.54 -21.03 5.24
N SER A 150 -12.85 -22.30 4.98
CA SER A 150 -12.34 -23.43 5.74
C SER A 150 -10.85 -23.70 5.49
N ARG A 151 -10.32 -23.22 4.36
CA ARG A 151 -8.93 -23.37 3.91
C ARG A 151 -8.19 -22.03 3.88
N LEU A 152 -6.86 -22.08 3.72
CA LEU A 152 -6.03 -20.90 3.48
C LEU A 152 -6.24 -20.38 2.05
N GLU A 153 -6.51 -19.08 1.91
CA GLU A 153 -6.75 -18.43 0.63
C GLU A 153 -5.88 -17.19 0.43
N PHE A 154 -5.23 -17.13 -0.73
CA PHE A 154 -4.41 -16.03 -1.19
C PHE A 154 -5.14 -15.22 -2.25
N TYR A 155 -5.13 -13.90 -2.07
CA TYR A 155 -5.73 -12.92 -2.97
C TYR A 155 -4.61 -12.03 -3.51
N VAL A 156 -4.27 -12.17 -4.80
CA VAL A 156 -3.10 -11.53 -5.38
C VAL A 156 -3.52 -10.36 -6.27
N ILE A 157 -3.04 -9.15 -5.95
CA ILE A 157 -3.35 -7.92 -6.67
C ILE A 157 -2.09 -7.16 -7.05
N GLY A 158 -2.04 -6.63 -8.27
CA GLY A 158 -0.93 -5.79 -8.70
C GLY A 158 -0.96 -4.42 -8.00
N ARG A 159 0.20 -3.88 -7.64
CA ARG A 159 0.32 -2.56 -6.97
C ARG A 159 -0.42 -1.43 -7.70
N GLU A 160 -0.31 -1.39 -9.02
CA GLU A 160 -1.00 -0.41 -9.86
C GLU A 160 -2.52 -0.57 -9.71
N ARG A 161 -3.04 -1.80 -9.78
CA ARG A 161 -4.48 -2.05 -9.61
C ARG A 161 -4.94 -1.69 -8.20
N ALA A 162 -4.15 -2.00 -7.18
CA ALA A 162 -4.48 -1.72 -5.78
C ALA A 162 -4.59 -0.22 -5.49
N LYS A 163 -3.76 0.60 -6.14
CA LYS A 163 -3.67 2.06 -5.94
C LYS A 163 -4.45 2.91 -6.95
N THR A 164 -4.68 2.42 -8.17
CA THR A 164 -5.31 3.21 -9.24
C THR A 164 -6.78 3.45 -8.96
N GLY A 165 -7.15 4.71 -8.77
CA GLY A 165 -8.51 5.17 -8.53
C GLY A 165 -9.25 5.71 -9.74
N PHE A 166 -10.24 6.55 -9.44
CA PHE A 166 -10.99 7.32 -10.43
C PHE A 166 -10.04 8.14 -11.31
N LEU A 167 -10.42 8.29 -12.57
CA LEU A 167 -9.93 9.43 -13.33
C LEU A 167 -10.52 10.69 -12.69
N TRP A 168 -9.71 11.74 -12.56
CA TRP A 168 -10.18 13.02 -12.05
C TRP A 168 -10.58 13.89 -13.23
N ARG A 169 -11.63 14.68 -13.09
CA ARG A 169 -11.99 15.74 -14.03
C ARG A 169 -12.18 17.07 -13.30
N PRO A 170 -12.14 18.21 -14.01
CA PRO A 170 -12.44 19.50 -13.42
C PRO A 170 -13.84 19.56 -12.81
N ALA A 171 -13.94 20.18 -11.63
CA ALA A 171 -15.18 20.49 -10.94
C ALA A 171 -15.43 22.00 -11.03
N VAL A 172 -15.96 22.42 -12.18
CA VAL A 172 -16.24 23.82 -12.50
C VAL A 172 -17.62 23.96 -13.11
N VAL A 173 -18.22 25.14 -12.96
CA VAL A 173 -19.45 25.50 -13.68
C VAL A 173 -19.03 26.22 -14.97
N THR A 174 -19.50 25.75 -16.12
CA THR A 174 -19.20 26.38 -17.41
C THR A 174 -20.42 27.16 -17.90
N ARG A 175 -20.25 28.46 -18.17
CA ARG A 175 -21.27 29.34 -18.76
C ARG A 175 -20.60 30.29 -19.75
N HIS A 176 -21.20 30.51 -20.92
CA HIS A 176 -20.66 31.41 -21.96
C HIS A 176 -19.15 31.20 -22.24
N ARG A 177 -18.70 29.94 -22.34
CA ARG A 177 -17.28 29.54 -22.53
C ARG A 177 -16.31 29.98 -21.43
N LYS A 178 -16.82 30.46 -20.29
CA LYS A 178 -16.04 30.79 -19.09
C LYS A 178 -16.23 29.73 -18.00
N HIS A 179 -15.27 29.62 -17.09
CA HIS A 179 -15.27 28.65 -16.00
C HIS A 179 -15.40 29.35 -14.65
N PHE A 180 -16.27 28.84 -13.79
CA PHE A 180 -16.59 29.43 -12.50
C PHE A 180 -16.42 28.43 -11.37
N CYS A 181 -16.05 28.93 -10.19
CA CYS A 181 -15.97 28.12 -8.98
C CYS A 181 -17.38 27.70 -8.53
N PRO A 182 -17.63 26.40 -8.26
CA PRO A 182 -18.94 25.94 -7.80
C PRO A 182 -19.33 26.46 -6.40
N LYS A 183 -18.36 26.90 -5.59
CA LYS A 183 -18.59 27.38 -4.23
C LYS A 183 -18.71 28.89 -4.12
N CYS A 184 -17.75 29.64 -4.66
CA CYS A 184 -17.79 31.11 -4.56
C CYS A 184 -18.47 31.79 -5.74
N GLY A 185 -18.79 31.06 -6.83
CA GLY A 185 -19.45 31.59 -8.01
C GLY A 185 -18.59 32.50 -8.90
N GLN A 186 -17.41 32.91 -8.45
CA GLN A 186 -16.51 33.80 -9.19
C GLN A 186 -15.80 33.08 -10.35
N GLU A 187 -15.43 33.83 -11.38
CA GLU A 187 -14.69 33.34 -12.56
C GLU A 187 -13.30 32.81 -12.15
N LEU A 188 -12.86 31.74 -12.81
CA LEU A 188 -11.63 31.04 -12.52
C LEU A 188 -10.50 31.57 -13.40
N LEU A 189 -9.79 32.55 -12.88
CA LEU A 189 -8.63 33.17 -13.53
C LEU A 189 -7.33 32.79 -12.81
N ASP A 190 -6.21 32.81 -13.54
CA ASP A 190 -4.88 32.67 -12.97
C ASP A 190 -4.39 33.99 -12.35
N ARG A 191 -3.10 34.07 -12.00
CA ARG A 191 -2.52 35.27 -11.37
C ARG A 191 -2.46 36.46 -12.33
N ASP A 192 -2.37 36.19 -13.62
CA ASP A 192 -2.16 37.17 -14.68
C ASP A 192 -3.51 37.57 -15.30
N GLY A 193 -4.62 37.05 -14.79
CA GLY A 193 -5.97 37.36 -15.24
C GLY A 193 -6.46 36.53 -16.43
N TYR A 194 -5.69 35.52 -16.86
CA TYR A 194 -6.10 34.62 -17.93
C TYR A 194 -7.00 33.51 -17.41
N PRO A 195 -7.93 32.97 -18.23
CA PRO A 195 -8.74 31.83 -17.86
C PRO A 195 -7.86 30.64 -17.43
N MET A 196 -8.12 30.10 -16.24
CA MET A 196 -7.35 28.95 -15.78
C MET A 196 -7.53 27.77 -16.75
N PRO A 197 -6.44 27.08 -17.14
CA PRO A 197 -6.47 25.97 -18.09
C PRO A 197 -6.98 24.67 -17.43
N VAL A 198 -8.16 24.74 -16.81
CA VAL A 198 -8.70 23.64 -15.99
C VAL A 198 -8.94 22.37 -16.80
N PHE A 199 -9.22 22.46 -18.10
CA PHE A 199 -9.44 21.31 -18.99
C PHE A 199 -8.21 20.89 -19.81
N GLU A 200 -7.02 21.42 -19.54
CA GLU A 200 -5.81 21.08 -20.29
C GLU A 200 -5.40 19.62 -20.06
N THR A 201 -5.23 18.87 -21.15
CA THR A 201 -4.84 17.45 -21.13
C THR A 201 -3.43 17.23 -21.66
N ASN A 202 -2.78 16.15 -21.21
CA ASN A 202 -1.57 15.63 -21.82
C ASN A 202 -1.88 14.84 -23.11
N THR A 203 -0.84 14.35 -23.79
CA THR A 203 -0.94 13.53 -25.03
C THR A 203 -1.74 12.24 -24.85
N GLN A 204 -1.95 11.79 -23.61
CA GLN A 204 -2.74 10.61 -23.28
C GLN A 204 -4.21 10.95 -22.91
N GLY A 205 -4.64 12.20 -23.13
CA GLY A 205 -5.99 12.67 -22.81
C GLY A 205 -6.28 12.80 -21.31
N ARG A 206 -5.25 12.88 -20.45
CA ARG A 206 -5.40 13.05 -19.00
C ARG A 206 -5.21 14.51 -18.61
N TYR A 207 -6.05 15.04 -17.72
CA TYR A 207 -5.90 16.41 -17.21
C TYR A 207 -4.55 16.61 -16.52
N LYS A 208 -3.83 17.67 -16.91
CA LYS A 208 -2.44 17.90 -16.48
C LYS A 208 -2.34 18.22 -15.00
N LYS A 209 -3.26 19.01 -14.46
CA LYS A 209 -3.15 19.55 -13.10
C LYS A 209 -4.48 19.56 -12.36
N ARG A 210 -4.37 19.34 -11.06
CA ARG A 210 -5.45 19.49 -10.08
C ARG A 210 -5.40 20.92 -9.55
N HIS A 211 -6.41 21.74 -9.87
CA HIS A 211 -6.52 23.14 -9.44
C HIS A 211 -7.40 23.33 -8.20
N ALA A 212 -7.05 24.28 -7.36
CA ALA A 212 -7.92 24.79 -6.29
C ALA A 212 -8.28 26.25 -6.58
N CYS A 213 -9.45 26.69 -6.13
CA CYS A 213 -9.92 28.04 -6.31
C CYS A 213 -9.06 29.04 -5.53
N LYS A 214 -8.46 30.00 -6.23
CA LYS A 214 -7.61 31.06 -5.66
C LYS A 214 -8.34 32.38 -5.42
N ASN A 215 -9.64 32.42 -5.72
CA ASN A 215 -10.44 33.62 -5.61
C ASN A 215 -10.58 34.08 -4.16
N MET A 216 -10.56 35.38 -3.94
CA MET A 216 -10.73 35.98 -2.62
C MET A 216 -12.22 36.13 -2.30
N ILE A 217 -12.62 35.59 -1.15
CA ILE A 217 -13.97 35.67 -0.61
C ILE A 217 -13.98 36.40 0.73
N SER A 218 -15.10 37.02 1.04
CA SER A 218 -15.36 37.52 2.40
C SER A 218 -15.99 36.41 3.23
N LYS A 219 -15.42 36.10 4.39
CA LYS A 219 -15.96 35.11 5.34
C LYS A 219 -16.04 35.71 6.74
N TRP A 220 -17.08 35.36 7.48
CA TRP A 220 -17.17 35.68 8.90
C TRP A 220 -16.30 34.72 9.72
N LYS A 221 -15.46 35.26 10.59
CA LYS A 221 -14.66 34.50 11.56
C LYS A 221 -15.04 34.97 12.96
N TYR A 222 -15.49 34.03 13.79
CA TYR A 222 -15.76 34.27 15.19
C TYR A 222 -14.45 34.48 15.96
N ASN A 223 -14.40 35.50 16.80
CA ASN A 223 -13.28 35.77 17.70
C ASN A 223 -13.66 35.37 19.15
N PRO A 224 -13.08 34.29 19.70
CA PRO A 224 -13.41 33.82 21.05
C PRO A 224 -13.14 34.87 22.13
N ASP A 225 -12.10 35.68 21.97
CA ASP A 225 -11.64 36.63 22.99
C ASP A 225 -12.53 37.88 23.08
N THR A 226 -13.19 38.25 21.98
CA THR A 226 -14.03 39.46 21.92
C THR A 226 -15.52 39.16 21.75
N GLY A 227 -15.91 37.89 21.60
CA GLY A 227 -17.30 37.47 21.40
C GLY A 227 -17.93 37.91 20.07
N GLU A 228 -17.15 38.48 19.16
CA GLU A 228 -17.64 39.11 17.93
C GLU A 228 -17.32 38.32 16.67
N HIS A 229 -18.16 38.46 15.65
CA HIS A 229 -17.86 38.00 14.30
C HIS A 229 -17.18 39.12 13.51
N LYS A 230 -15.96 38.87 13.01
CA LYS A 230 -15.25 39.79 12.12
C LYS A 230 -15.26 39.27 10.69
N LYS A 231 -15.53 40.16 9.75
CA LYS A 231 -15.50 39.84 8.32
C LYS A 231 -14.04 39.89 7.85
N ILE A 232 -13.51 38.76 7.41
CA ILE A 232 -12.14 38.63 6.92
C ILE A 232 -12.14 38.30 5.43
N ARG A 233 -11.09 38.71 4.72
CA ARG A 233 -10.81 38.24 3.36
C ARG A 233 -9.99 36.96 3.45
N ALA A 234 -10.45 35.91 2.77
CA ALA A 234 -9.77 34.61 2.73
C ALA A 234 -9.85 34.03 1.31
N ILE A 235 -8.91 33.13 0.99
CA ILE A 235 -8.95 32.38 -0.27
C ILE A 235 -10.09 31.35 -0.20
N CYS A 236 -10.86 31.23 -1.28
CA CYS A 236 -11.96 30.26 -1.39
C CYS A 236 -11.49 28.82 -1.12
N GLY A 237 -10.37 28.43 -1.72
CA GLY A 237 -9.68 27.17 -1.47
C GLY A 237 -10.42 25.93 -1.95
N GLU A 238 -11.54 26.10 -2.67
CA GLU A 238 -12.35 24.97 -3.13
C GLU A 238 -11.57 24.06 -4.09
N GLN A 239 -11.64 22.75 -3.89
CA GLN A 239 -11.00 21.79 -4.78
C GLN A 239 -11.78 21.71 -6.09
N LEU A 240 -11.16 22.13 -7.20
CA LEU A 240 -11.81 22.19 -8.52
C LEU A 240 -11.64 20.86 -9.27
N TRP A 241 -11.71 19.74 -8.57
CA TRP A 241 -11.62 18.41 -9.15
C TRP A 241 -12.65 17.47 -8.54
N GLN A 242 -13.16 16.57 -9.36
CA GLN A 242 -14.16 15.56 -8.97
C GLN A 242 -13.86 14.24 -9.68
N PRO A 243 -14.33 13.10 -9.14
CA PRO A 243 -14.31 11.84 -9.87
C PRO A 243 -15.00 11.99 -11.23
N ASP A 244 -14.32 11.51 -12.28
CA ASP A 244 -14.88 11.51 -13.61
C ASP A 244 -15.95 10.43 -13.74
N ASN A 245 -17.21 10.85 -13.62
CA ASN A 245 -18.39 10.01 -13.76
C ASN A 245 -18.96 10.02 -15.18
N THR A 246 -18.30 10.65 -16.17
CA THR A 246 -18.81 10.72 -17.56
C THR A 246 -18.91 9.34 -18.20
N ARG A 247 -17.96 8.45 -17.87
CA ARG A 247 -18.01 7.04 -18.24
C ARG A 247 -18.83 6.29 -17.20
N LYS A 248 -20.15 6.15 -17.42
CA LYS A 248 -21.10 5.48 -16.50
C LYS A 248 -20.62 4.09 -16.02
N ASN A 249 -19.88 3.35 -16.85
CA ASN A 249 -19.32 2.03 -16.53
C ASN A 249 -17.93 2.06 -15.85
N TYR A 250 -17.35 3.25 -15.62
CA TYR A 250 -16.00 3.45 -15.11
C TYR A 250 -16.00 3.97 -13.67
N ARG A 251 -16.75 3.31 -12.78
CA ARG A 251 -16.64 3.56 -11.33
C ARG A 251 -15.38 2.86 -10.78
N LYS A 252 -14.20 3.44 -11.01
CA LYS A 252 -12.95 2.96 -10.41
C LYS A 252 -12.85 3.38 -8.94
N ALA A 253 -13.41 2.60 -8.02
CA ALA A 253 -13.00 2.69 -6.64
C ALA A 253 -11.57 2.13 -6.50
N ILE A 254 -10.73 2.78 -5.68
CA ILE A 254 -9.39 2.28 -5.34
C ILE A 254 -9.56 1.01 -4.49
N PRO A 255 -9.10 -0.17 -4.92
CA PRO A 255 -9.25 -1.40 -4.15
C PRO A 255 -8.64 -1.31 -2.75
N ALA A 256 -7.45 -0.72 -2.61
CA ALA A 256 -6.83 -0.53 -1.29
C ALA A 256 -7.69 0.33 -0.36
N ARG A 257 -8.29 1.42 -0.88
CA ARG A 257 -9.19 2.28 -0.10
C ARG A 257 -10.50 1.57 0.24
N PHE A 258 -11.04 0.79 -0.70
CA PHE A 258 -12.22 -0.03 -0.46
C PHE A 258 -11.97 -1.03 0.68
N ILE A 259 -10.84 -1.75 0.63
CA ILE A 259 -10.46 -2.73 1.66
C ILE A 259 -10.30 -2.02 3.01
N LYS A 260 -9.52 -0.93 3.07
CA LYS A 260 -9.29 -0.14 4.29
C LYS A 260 -10.58 0.40 4.91
N ALA A 261 -11.53 0.86 4.09
CA ALA A 261 -12.77 1.46 4.56
C ALA A 261 -13.85 0.43 4.90
N LYS A 262 -13.99 -0.63 4.10
CA LYS A 262 -15.16 -1.53 4.11
C LYS A 262 -14.84 -2.97 4.51
N MET A 263 -13.57 -3.35 4.66
CA MET A 263 -13.13 -4.73 4.93
C MET A 263 -12.08 -4.74 6.06
N LYS A 264 -12.33 -3.97 7.13
CA LYS A 264 -11.45 -3.95 8.32
C LYS A 264 -11.37 -5.35 8.93
N LYS A 265 -10.16 -5.81 9.26
CA LYS A 265 -9.89 -7.15 9.82
C LYS A 265 -10.40 -8.31 8.95
N PHE A 266 -10.60 -8.09 7.64
CA PHE A 266 -11.08 -9.14 6.74
C PHE A 266 -9.95 -10.04 6.23
N PHE A 267 -8.79 -9.44 5.94
CA PHE A 267 -7.56 -10.15 5.64
C PHE A 267 -6.74 -10.23 6.91
N ASP A 268 -6.24 -11.43 7.20
CA ASP A 268 -5.50 -11.74 8.41
C ASP A 268 -4.01 -11.40 8.25
N LEU A 269 -3.50 -11.51 7.01
CA LEU A 269 -2.11 -11.23 6.66
C LEU A 269 -2.02 -10.41 5.36
N LEU A 270 -1.12 -9.43 5.34
CA LEU A 270 -0.74 -8.67 4.15
C LEU A 270 0.72 -8.97 3.79
N VAL A 271 0.94 -9.47 2.59
CA VAL A 271 2.27 -9.65 2.01
C VAL A 271 2.48 -8.58 0.95
N VAL A 272 3.55 -7.79 1.07
CA VAL A 272 3.92 -6.75 0.10
C VAL A 272 5.27 -7.08 -0.51
N ASP A 273 5.24 -7.48 -1.77
CA ASP A 273 6.42 -7.71 -2.57
C ASP A 273 6.95 -6.39 -3.14
N GLU A 274 8.28 -6.22 -3.20
CA GLU A 274 8.94 -4.98 -3.62
C GLU A 274 8.52 -3.71 -2.84
N VAL A 275 8.36 -3.83 -1.51
CA VAL A 275 7.86 -2.75 -0.63
C VAL A 275 8.58 -1.40 -0.79
N HIS A 276 9.88 -1.42 -1.12
CA HIS A 276 10.66 -0.20 -1.33
C HIS A 276 10.15 0.63 -2.52
N GLN A 277 9.50 0.00 -3.51
CA GLN A 277 8.91 0.68 -4.68
C GLN A 277 7.58 1.38 -4.36
N PHE A 278 7.05 1.24 -3.13
CA PHE A 278 5.76 1.80 -2.74
C PHE A 278 5.87 3.21 -2.18
N LYS A 279 7.09 3.72 -1.96
CA LYS A 279 7.36 5.06 -1.41
C LYS A 279 7.12 6.21 -2.40
N ASN A 280 7.00 5.94 -3.70
CA ASN A 280 6.84 7.00 -4.70
C ASN A 280 5.37 7.38 -4.91
N GLU A 281 5.05 8.66 -4.68
CA GLU A 281 3.81 9.32 -5.07
C GLU A 281 3.74 9.44 -6.60
N SER A 282 3.39 8.37 -7.31
CA SER A 282 2.92 8.53 -8.68
C SER A 282 1.57 9.26 -8.62
N GLY A 283 1.36 10.28 -9.46
CA GLY A 283 0.20 11.21 -9.41
C GLY A 283 -1.22 10.60 -9.55
N GLN A 284 -1.34 9.27 -9.47
CA GLN A 284 -2.58 8.50 -9.46
C GLN A 284 -2.72 7.53 -8.28
N GLY A 285 -1.67 7.30 -7.48
CA GLY A 285 -1.69 6.37 -6.36
C GLY A 285 -1.96 7.07 -5.04
N TYR A 286 -2.88 6.55 -4.24
CA TYR A 286 -2.87 6.80 -2.81
C TYR A 286 -1.74 5.98 -2.18
N ALA A 287 -1.00 6.60 -1.26
CA ALA A 287 -0.05 5.91 -0.38
C ALA A 287 -0.76 4.85 0.47
#